data_AF-A0A150X7X3-F1
#
_entry.id   AF-A0A150X7X3-F1
#
_cell.length_a   1.000
_cell.length_b   1.000
_cell.length_c   1.000
_cell.angle_alpha   90.00
_cell.angle_beta   90.00
_cell.angle_gamma   90.00
#
_symmetry.space_group_name_H-M   'P 1'
#
loop_
_entity.id
_entity.type
_entity.pdbx_description
1 polymer ?
#
loop_
_entity_poly.entity_id
_entity_poly.type
_entity_poly.pdbx_seq_one_letter_code
_entity_poly.pdbx_strand_id
1 'polypeptide(L)'
;MKLLLMKTIRAVFLMLLTVSTIGLNAQSDPTGESAVTRTFAITNATVIQAPGKELKGATVVIKNGLIDAVGTNVTVPKNAQLIDGKDLFVYAAFIDGLSNTGAKRPENMPRPNNLFSPDPPNDYAGITPERSLVDQLDIESNTIGSLRKEGFAISHSVPFGRMLPGSGSIILLGDKKHADDLVLSKDVSMFTQFAGAPGAYPGNVLGIMAKFRNLYRNAENDKKHFDSYAQNPSGLERPERDRVTEAFFPVVTKQRPVIFDVSGVLEVQRAIRLQKDLGFKLMVGNVKQAWDLGQTFKENGTNVFLSLDLPDAPKEAKGKDKDEMTEEAKRLEARKMDFYKKYAGQAASLANTGVKFGFSSLDVTSNKIKANLLTMIENGLSENDALAALTTNPAGILGIDKIAGTVEAGKIANIMISNAPYFTKDSQIKFMFVDGDKYDFEIKEKSAAGNGNRAAAAGNDPVVGSWTYNFETPQGATTGKMIIGKEGTEYTGKLTSNDGGPDNDMQEVSYVNGTLSFSFSIDAGGQSVELVVTGTVTGKQYDAEVSVSAFNFSTPLTATKDDGQ
;
A
#
# COMPACT_ATOMS: atom_id res chain seq x y z
N MET A 1 -43.14 -64.37 25.15
CA MET A 1 -41.96 -63.55 25.50
C MET A 1 -41.17 -63.05 24.27
N LYS A 2 -40.81 -63.90 23.30
CA LYS A 2 -40.05 -63.47 22.09
C LYS A 2 -40.74 -62.39 21.21
N LEU A 3 -42.07 -62.40 21.12
CA LEU A 3 -42.81 -61.44 20.29
C LEU A 3 -42.83 -59.99 20.87
N LEU A 4 -42.77 -59.85 22.20
CA LEU A 4 -42.70 -58.54 22.87
C LEU A 4 -41.30 -57.92 22.75
N LEU A 5 -40.25 -58.76 22.74
CA LEU A 5 -38.85 -58.33 22.62
C LEU A 5 -38.56 -57.74 21.22
N MET A 6 -39.13 -58.32 20.15
CA MET A 6 -38.94 -57.79 18.79
C MET A 6 -39.69 -56.47 18.55
N LYS A 7 -40.85 -56.26 19.19
CA LYS A 7 -41.61 -55.00 19.08
C LYS A 7 -40.92 -53.85 19.83
N THR A 8 -40.30 -54.14 20.97
CA THR A 8 -39.54 -53.15 21.75
C THR A 8 -38.25 -52.76 21.04
N ILE A 9 -37.53 -53.69 20.42
CA ILE A 9 -36.33 -53.37 19.62
C ILE A 9 -36.67 -52.50 18.40
N ARG A 10 -37.77 -52.77 17.68
CA ARG A 10 -38.21 -51.91 16.56
C ARG A 10 -38.64 -50.51 17.02
N ALA A 11 -39.32 -50.40 18.18
CA ALA A 11 -39.72 -49.12 18.73
C ALA A 11 -38.51 -48.28 19.16
N VAL A 12 -37.50 -48.89 19.78
CA VAL A 12 -36.25 -48.23 20.16
C VAL A 12 -35.47 -47.78 18.92
N PHE A 13 -35.42 -48.59 17.86
CA PHE A 13 -34.74 -48.23 16.60
C PHE A 13 -35.45 -47.08 15.86
N LEU A 14 -36.80 -47.06 15.85
CA LEU A 14 -37.57 -45.92 15.31
C LEU A 14 -37.37 -44.65 16.15
N MET A 15 -37.29 -44.78 17.48
CA MET A 15 -37.08 -43.65 18.39
C MET A 15 -35.67 -43.06 18.22
N LEU A 16 -34.65 -43.90 18.02
CA LEU A 16 -33.29 -43.47 17.69
C LEU A 16 -33.22 -42.78 16.31
N LEU A 17 -33.97 -43.26 15.31
CA LEU A 17 -34.05 -42.57 14.01
C LEU A 17 -34.71 -41.18 14.12
N THR A 18 -35.75 -41.03 14.96
CA THR A 18 -36.41 -39.74 15.19
C THR A 18 -35.59 -38.77 16.03
N VAL A 19 -34.76 -39.25 16.96
CA VAL A 19 -33.85 -38.38 17.74
C VAL A 19 -32.67 -37.93 16.87
N SER A 20 -32.26 -38.74 15.88
CA SER A 20 -31.22 -38.37 14.90
C SER A 20 -31.62 -37.20 13.99
N THR A 21 -32.92 -36.96 13.79
CA THR A 21 -33.42 -35.87 12.93
C THR A 21 -33.59 -34.53 13.67
N ILE A 22 -33.50 -34.50 15.00
CA ILE A 22 -33.71 -33.27 15.80
C ILE A 22 -32.40 -32.45 15.94
N GLY A 23 -31.27 -32.99 15.46
CA GLY A 23 -29.97 -32.29 15.44
C GLY A 23 -29.60 -31.59 14.13
N LEU A 24 -30.44 -31.68 13.08
CA LEU A 24 -30.19 -30.97 11.82
C LEU A 24 -30.68 -29.52 11.94
N ASN A 25 -29.91 -28.70 12.65
CA ASN A 25 -29.94 -27.27 12.39
C ASN A 25 -29.35 -27.07 11.00
N ALA A 26 -30.23 -26.94 9.99
CA ALA A 26 -29.83 -26.24 8.78
C ALA A 26 -29.27 -24.89 9.25
N GLN A 27 -28.02 -24.59 8.91
CA GLN A 27 -27.46 -23.25 9.08
C GLN A 27 -28.23 -22.31 8.13
N SER A 28 -29.46 -21.95 8.49
CA SER A 28 -30.12 -20.80 7.89
C SER A 28 -29.40 -19.59 8.46
N ASP A 29 -28.62 -18.90 7.64
CA ASP A 29 -28.13 -17.58 7.99
C ASP A 29 -29.34 -16.64 8.11
N PRO A 30 -29.75 -16.24 9.33
CA PRO A 30 -30.96 -15.47 9.52
C PRO A 30 -30.76 -14.00 9.12
N THR A 31 -29.52 -13.55 8.91
CA THR A 31 -29.22 -12.18 8.46
C THR A 31 -29.24 -12.06 6.93
N GLY A 32 -29.04 -13.17 6.22
CA GLY A 32 -28.89 -13.18 4.75
C GLY A 32 -27.62 -12.48 4.27
N GLU A 33 -26.68 -12.19 5.17
CA GLU A 33 -25.43 -11.47 4.86
C GLU A 33 -24.35 -12.40 4.30
N SER A 34 -24.41 -13.70 4.60
CA SER A 34 -23.44 -14.68 4.13
C SER A 34 -23.62 -14.94 2.64
N ALA A 35 -22.51 -14.92 1.90
CA ALA A 35 -22.52 -15.22 0.48
C ALA A 35 -23.17 -16.59 0.21
N VAL A 36 -24.13 -16.62 -0.72
CA VAL A 36 -24.88 -17.83 -1.13
C VAL A 36 -23.94 -18.97 -1.54
N THR A 37 -22.77 -18.63 -2.08
CA THR A 37 -21.68 -19.57 -2.36
C THR A 37 -20.33 -18.85 -2.27
N ARG A 38 -19.28 -19.58 -1.83
CA ARG A 38 -17.86 -19.18 -1.97
C ARG A 38 -17.17 -19.98 -3.08
N THR A 39 -17.94 -20.48 -4.03
CA THR A 39 -17.45 -21.21 -5.21
C THR A 39 -17.76 -20.39 -6.45
N PHE A 40 -16.75 -20.06 -7.24
CA PHE A 40 -16.87 -19.30 -8.49
C PHE A 40 -16.21 -20.07 -9.62
N ALA A 41 -16.70 -19.90 -10.84
CA ALA A 41 -16.03 -20.39 -12.03
C ALA A 41 -15.99 -19.30 -13.08
N ILE A 42 -14.79 -18.83 -13.38
CA ILE A 42 -14.51 -17.85 -14.43
C ILE A 42 -14.22 -18.64 -15.70
N THR A 43 -15.17 -18.69 -16.64
CA THR A 43 -15.08 -19.52 -17.86
C THR A 43 -14.69 -18.71 -19.08
N ASN A 44 -14.08 -19.33 -20.09
CA ASN A 44 -13.75 -18.68 -21.39
C ASN A 44 -12.78 -17.48 -21.31
N ALA A 45 -11.97 -17.39 -20.26
CA ALA A 45 -11.05 -16.27 -20.05
C ALA A 45 -9.69 -16.48 -20.72
N THR A 46 -8.97 -15.37 -20.93
CA THR A 46 -7.52 -15.40 -21.18
C THR A 46 -6.81 -15.36 -19.83
N VAL A 47 -6.24 -16.47 -19.39
CA VAL A 47 -5.60 -16.58 -18.07
C VAL A 47 -4.08 -16.47 -18.21
N ILE A 48 -3.51 -15.43 -17.61
CA ILE A 48 -2.07 -15.25 -17.44
C ILE A 48 -1.70 -15.87 -16.10
N GLN A 49 -1.30 -17.15 -16.14
CA GLN A 49 -1.00 -17.90 -14.92
C GLN A 49 0.23 -17.37 -14.18
N ALA A 50 1.23 -16.95 -14.94
CA ALA A 50 2.50 -16.41 -14.48
C ALA A 50 3.09 -15.54 -15.62
N PRO A 51 4.11 -14.71 -15.35
CA PRO A 51 4.82 -14.00 -16.41
C PRO A 51 5.22 -14.93 -17.58
N GLY A 52 4.84 -14.55 -18.80
CA GLY A 52 5.09 -15.34 -20.01
C GLY A 52 4.27 -16.63 -20.19
N LYS A 53 3.32 -16.94 -19.29
CA LYS A 53 2.50 -18.16 -19.36
C LYS A 53 1.01 -17.84 -19.50
N GLU A 54 0.53 -17.87 -20.74
CA GLU A 54 -0.84 -17.55 -21.12
C GLU A 54 -1.65 -18.80 -21.51
N LEU A 55 -2.91 -18.87 -21.08
CA LEU A 55 -3.90 -19.87 -21.48
C LEU A 55 -5.15 -19.17 -22.04
N LYS A 56 -5.50 -19.45 -23.30
CA LYS A 56 -6.69 -18.88 -23.95
C LYS A 56 -7.90 -19.80 -23.78
N GLY A 57 -9.08 -19.20 -23.59
CA GLY A 57 -10.33 -19.95 -23.41
C GLY A 57 -10.30 -20.86 -22.19
N ALA A 58 -9.54 -20.48 -21.16
CA ALA A 58 -9.37 -21.28 -19.95
C ALA A 58 -10.47 -20.96 -18.92
N THR A 59 -10.62 -21.88 -17.97
CA THR A 59 -11.50 -21.75 -16.84
C THR A 59 -10.68 -21.74 -15.55
N VAL A 60 -11.02 -20.84 -14.62
CA VAL A 60 -10.50 -20.81 -13.25
C VAL A 60 -11.63 -21.11 -12.29
N VAL A 61 -11.48 -22.14 -11.47
CA VAL A 61 -12.42 -22.48 -10.41
C VAL A 61 -11.86 -22.03 -9.08
N ILE A 62 -12.63 -21.19 -8.37
CA ILE A 62 -12.36 -20.76 -7.01
C ILE A 62 -13.30 -21.54 -6.09
N LYS A 63 -12.79 -22.09 -5.00
CA LYS A 63 -13.56 -22.81 -4.00
C LYS A 63 -13.03 -22.50 -2.60
N ASN A 64 -13.90 -21.93 -1.77
CA ASN A 64 -13.62 -21.65 -0.35
C ASN A 64 -12.33 -20.85 -0.12
N GLY A 65 -12.11 -19.79 -0.91
CA GLY A 65 -10.90 -18.96 -0.79
C GLY A 65 -9.68 -19.44 -1.57
N LEU A 66 -9.72 -20.64 -2.17
CA LEU A 66 -8.60 -21.22 -2.90
C LEU A 66 -8.89 -21.37 -4.39
N ILE A 67 -7.82 -21.34 -5.19
CA ILE A 67 -7.85 -21.76 -6.59
C ILE A 67 -7.90 -23.29 -6.60
N ASP A 68 -9.02 -23.86 -7.00
CA ASP A 68 -9.24 -25.32 -7.04
C ASP A 68 -8.64 -25.92 -8.33
N ALA A 69 -8.87 -25.26 -9.46
CA ALA A 69 -8.40 -25.72 -10.77
C ALA A 69 -8.26 -24.58 -11.78
N VAL A 70 -7.31 -24.72 -12.70
CA VAL A 70 -7.08 -23.80 -13.82
C VAL A 70 -6.74 -24.59 -15.08
N GLY A 71 -7.42 -24.32 -16.19
CA GLY A 71 -7.11 -24.98 -17.47
C GLY A 71 -8.24 -24.88 -18.49
N THR A 72 -8.04 -25.43 -19.68
CA THR A 72 -9.02 -25.43 -20.78
C THR A 72 -10.10 -26.52 -20.62
N ASN A 73 -9.79 -27.61 -19.91
CA ASN A 73 -10.69 -28.73 -19.65
C ASN A 73 -10.94 -28.88 -18.13
N VAL A 74 -11.52 -27.86 -17.50
CA VAL A 74 -11.85 -27.88 -16.07
C VAL A 74 -13.33 -28.22 -15.88
N THR A 75 -13.62 -29.14 -14.97
CA THR A 75 -15.00 -29.44 -14.59
C THR A 75 -15.52 -28.36 -13.65
N VAL A 76 -16.58 -27.66 -14.06
CA VAL A 76 -17.20 -26.61 -13.23
C VAL A 76 -18.09 -27.24 -12.16
N PRO A 77 -17.88 -26.93 -10.85
CA PRO A 77 -18.76 -27.40 -9.79
C PRO A 77 -20.20 -26.90 -9.98
N LYS A 78 -21.19 -27.74 -9.70
CA LYS A 78 -22.62 -27.39 -9.88
C LYS A 78 -23.10 -26.22 -9.02
N ASN A 79 -22.43 -25.98 -7.89
CA ASN A 79 -22.72 -24.89 -6.95
C ASN A 79 -21.86 -23.63 -7.19
N ALA A 80 -21.07 -23.61 -8.28
CA ALA A 80 -20.25 -22.48 -8.63
C ALA A 80 -21.10 -21.35 -9.25
N GLN A 81 -20.88 -20.12 -8.79
CA GLN A 81 -21.36 -18.96 -9.52
C GLN A 81 -20.52 -18.79 -10.79
N LEU A 82 -21.19 -18.82 -11.94
CA LEU A 82 -20.55 -18.64 -13.24
C LEU A 82 -20.24 -17.16 -13.49
N ILE A 83 -19.02 -16.89 -13.94
CA ILE A 83 -18.57 -15.60 -14.44
C ILE A 83 -18.10 -15.83 -15.88
N ASP A 84 -18.79 -15.24 -16.84
CA ASP A 84 -18.33 -15.27 -18.23
C ASP A 84 -17.10 -14.39 -18.39
N GLY A 85 -15.96 -15.04 -18.62
CA GLY A 85 -14.66 -14.44 -18.82
C GLY A 85 -14.34 -14.18 -20.29
N LYS A 86 -15.30 -14.37 -21.21
CA LYS A 86 -15.09 -14.00 -22.61
C LYS A 86 -14.59 -12.56 -22.72
N ASP A 87 -13.52 -12.37 -23.49
CA ASP A 87 -12.81 -11.10 -23.69
C ASP A 87 -12.21 -10.48 -22.40
N LEU A 88 -12.20 -11.23 -21.29
CA LEU A 88 -11.56 -10.84 -20.03
C LEU A 88 -10.19 -11.51 -19.87
N PHE A 89 -9.31 -10.81 -19.15
CA PHE A 89 -7.95 -11.24 -18.85
C PHE A 89 -7.83 -11.47 -17.35
N VAL A 90 -7.35 -12.65 -16.96
CA VAL A 90 -7.24 -13.09 -15.56
C VAL A 90 -5.77 -13.15 -15.18
N TYR A 91 -5.40 -12.47 -14.11
CA TYR A 91 -4.04 -12.41 -13.56
C TYR A 91 -4.05 -12.82 -12.08
N ALA A 92 -2.90 -13.22 -11.56
CA ALA A 92 -2.69 -13.16 -10.12
C ALA A 92 -2.78 -11.70 -9.68
N ALA A 93 -3.50 -11.43 -8.60
CA ALA A 93 -3.52 -10.09 -8.02
C ALA A 93 -2.14 -9.68 -7.52
N PHE A 94 -1.87 -8.38 -7.53
CA PHE A 94 -0.55 -7.85 -7.22
C PHE A 94 -0.23 -7.91 -5.73
N ILE A 95 1.07 -7.89 -5.45
CA ILE A 95 1.65 -7.93 -4.12
C ILE A 95 2.52 -6.68 -3.96
N ASP A 96 2.14 -5.82 -3.02
CA ASP A 96 2.95 -4.67 -2.66
C ASP A 96 4.05 -5.09 -1.69
N GLY A 97 5.29 -4.70 -2.01
CA GLY A 97 6.48 -5.11 -1.28
C GLY A 97 6.82 -4.21 -0.10
N LEU A 98 6.34 -2.97 -0.10
CA LEU A 98 6.50 -2.03 1.01
C LEU A 98 5.49 -0.87 0.87
N SER A 99 4.61 -0.73 1.87
CA SER A 99 3.72 0.42 2.01
C SER A 99 3.36 0.69 3.47
N ASN A 100 2.60 1.77 3.70
CA ASN A 100 1.92 2.00 4.97
C ASN A 100 0.42 1.67 4.89
N THR A 101 -0.03 0.90 3.90
CA THR A 101 -1.46 0.61 3.69
C THR A 101 -2.08 -0.03 4.92
N GLY A 102 -3.22 0.51 5.35
CA GLY A 102 -3.92 0.09 6.58
C GLY A 102 -3.25 0.57 7.88
N ALA A 103 -2.07 1.18 7.87
CA ALA A 103 -1.45 1.69 9.09
C ALA A 103 -2.06 3.04 9.48
N LYS A 104 -2.42 3.19 10.76
CA LYS A 104 -2.77 4.48 11.35
C LYS A 104 -1.52 5.21 11.78
N ARG A 105 -1.38 6.47 11.38
CA ARG A 105 -0.29 7.32 11.82
C ARG A 105 -0.43 7.61 13.33
N PRO A 106 0.59 7.32 14.16
CA PRO A 106 0.52 7.60 15.58
C PRO A 106 0.53 9.11 15.84
N GLU A 107 -0.11 9.53 16.93
CA GLU A 107 -0.02 10.91 17.40
C GLU A 107 1.42 11.27 17.75
N ASN A 108 1.80 12.53 17.48
CA ASN A 108 3.12 13.01 17.83
C ASN A 108 3.25 13.12 19.35
N MET A 109 4.32 12.55 19.88
CA MET A 109 4.61 12.70 21.30
C MET A 109 5.02 14.12 21.67
N PRO A 110 4.62 14.62 22.85
CA PRO A 110 5.09 15.91 23.34
C PRO A 110 6.60 15.91 23.46
N ARG A 111 7.23 17.02 23.09
CA ARG A 111 8.69 17.19 23.16
C ARG A 111 9.15 17.11 24.62
N PRO A 112 10.03 16.16 24.99
CA PRO A 112 10.60 16.10 26.33
C PRO A 112 11.33 17.37 26.74
N ASN A 113 11.31 17.70 28.03
CA ASN A 113 11.98 18.88 28.58
C ASN A 113 13.52 18.81 28.48
N ASN A 114 14.10 17.60 28.54
CA ASN A 114 15.55 17.40 28.43
C ASN A 114 15.88 16.51 27.23
N LEU A 115 16.35 17.13 26.14
CA LEU A 115 16.70 16.46 24.89
C LEU A 115 18.20 16.29 24.67
N PHE A 116 19.02 17.00 25.47
CA PHE A 116 20.47 16.88 25.45
C PHE A 116 20.94 15.68 26.30
N SER A 117 20.12 14.63 26.38
CA SER A 117 20.52 13.34 26.92
C SER A 117 21.12 12.48 25.79
N PRO A 118 22.22 11.75 26.03
CA PRO A 118 22.68 10.71 25.10
C PRO A 118 21.68 9.55 24.98
N ASP A 119 20.70 9.47 25.90
CA ASP A 119 19.66 8.45 25.94
C ASP A 119 18.28 9.11 26.15
N PRO A 120 17.69 9.69 25.09
CA PRO A 120 16.32 10.20 25.15
C PRO A 120 15.31 9.04 25.17
N PRO A 121 14.06 9.29 25.60
CA PRO A 121 13.01 8.27 25.58
C PRO A 121 12.88 7.61 24.21
N ASN A 122 12.83 6.28 24.20
CA ASN A 122 12.82 5.45 22.99
C ASN A 122 11.68 5.79 22.03
N ASP A 123 10.50 6.01 22.55
CA ASP A 123 9.32 6.47 21.82
C ASP A 123 9.55 7.83 21.12
N TYR A 124 10.19 8.80 21.77
CA TYR A 124 10.54 10.08 21.15
C TYR A 124 11.68 9.94 20.13
N ALA A 125 12.66 9.10 20.45
CA ALA A 125 13.78 8.75 19.57
C ALA A 125 13.30 7.98 18.32
N GLY A 126 12.07 7.45 18.34
CA GLY A 126 11.51 6.58 17.32
C GLY A 126 12.20 5.22 17.27
N ILE A 127 12.61 4.71 18.43
CA ILE A 127 13.21 3.41 18.64
C ILE A 127 12.19 2.52 19.36
N THR A 128 11.25 1.98 18.60
CA THR A 128 10.17 1.12 19.10
C THR A 128 10.08 -0.20 18.33
N PRO A 129 11.20 -0.95 18.16
CA PRO A 129 11.22 -2.18 17.37
C PRO A 129 10.30 -3.29 17.92
N GLU A 130 9.90 -3.19 19.19
CA GLU A 130 8.96 -4.10 19.86
C GLU A 130 7.50 -3.92 19.46
N ARG A 131 7.17 -2.84 18.71
CA ARG A 131 5.83 -2.61 18.17
C ARG A 131 5.62 -3.41 16.89
N SER A 132 4.36 -3.72 16.58
CA SER A 132 3.95 -4.37 15.34
C SER A 132 3.08 -3.43 14.50
N LEU A 133 3.09 -3.61 13.17
CA LEU A 133 2.04 -3.05 12.30
C LEU A 133 0.65 -3.39 12.84
N VAL A 134 0.45 -4.62 13.33
CA VAL A 134 -0.87 -5.11 13.77
C VAL A 134 -1.49 -4.20 14.84
N ASP A 135 -0.66 -3.57 15.67
CA ASP A 135 -1.11 -2.65 16.72
C ASP A 135 -1.56 -1.27 16.16
N GLN A 136 -1.17 -0.96 14.92
CA GLN A 136 -1.53 0.26 14.18
C GLN A 136 -2.51 -0.01 13.04
N LEU A 137 -3.02 -1.24 12.89
CA LEU A 137 -3.86 -1.61 11.75
C LEU A 137 -5.27 -1.03 11.90
N ASP A 138 -5.66 -0.21 10.93
CA ASP A 138 -6.99 0.35 10.75
C ASP A 138 -7.66 -0.33 9.55
N ILE A 139 -8.64 -1.19 9.85
CA ILE A 139 -9.37 -1.98 8.85
C ILE A 139 -10.28 -1.12 7.97
N GLU A 140 -10.64 0.08 8.43
CA GLU A 140 -11.50 1.03 7.70
C GLU A 140 -10.68 2.02 6.86
N SER A 141 -9.34 1.85 6.83
CA SER A 141 -8.47 2.72 6.06
C SER A 141 -8.82 2.68 4.57
N ASN A 142 -9.13 3.85 4.00
CA ASN A 142 -9.37 4.02 2.57
C ASN A 142 -8.22 3.50 1.69
N THR A 143 -6.98 3.49 2.21
CA THR A 143 -5.79 2.99 1.51
C THR A 143 -5.91 1.51 1.12
N ILE A 144 -6.64 0.69 1.89
CA ILE A 144 -6.88 -0.72 1.58
C ILE A 144 -7.72 -0.83 0.31
N GLY A 145 -8.86 -0.13 0.27
CA GLY A 145 -9.76 -0.11 -0.87
C GLY A 145 -9.13 0.53 -2.12
N SER A 146 -8.38 1.63 -1.95
CA SER A 146 -7.69 2.31 -3.05
C SER A 146 -6.62 1.43 -3.69
N LEU A 147 -5.79 0.75 -2.90
CA LEU A 147 -4.75 -0.13 -3.45
C LEU A 147 -5.36 -1.41 -4.05
N ARG A 148 -6.48 -1.92 -3.50
CA ARG A 148 -7.26 -3.01 -4.11
C ARG A 148 -7.81 -2.65 -5.50
N LYS A 149 -8.30 -1.41 -5.67
CA LYS A 149 -8.79 -0.91 -6.97
C LYS A 149 -7.68 -0.83 -8.03
N GLU A 150 -6.44 -0.64 -7.62
CA GLU A 150 -5.26 -0.67 -8.52
C GLU A 150 -4.78 -2.08 -8.82
N GLY A 151 -5.36 -3.09 -8.17
CA GLY A 151 -5.15 -4.50 -8.47
C GLY A 151 -4.31 -5.30 -7.48
N PHE A 152 -4.00 -4.72 -6.33
CA PHE A 152 -3.29 -5.41 -5.26
C PHE A 152 -4.26 -6.21 -4.38
N ALA A 153 -3.86 -7.41 -3.98
CA ALA A 153 -4.61 -8.20 -2.99
C ALA A 153 -3.81 -8.40 -1.69
N ILE A 154 -2.49 -8.24 -1.75
CA ILE A 154 -1.58 -8.43 -0.62
C ILE A 154 -0.69 -7.19 -0.52
N SER A 155 -0.44 -6.76 0.70
CA SER A 155 0.55 -5.72 1.00
C SER A 155 1.47 -6.15 2.13
N HIS A 156 2.77 -5.92 1.97
CA HIS A 156 3.70 -5.86 3.09
C HIS A 156 3.69 -4.45 3.67
N SER A 157 2.81 -4.27 4.66
CA SER A 157 2.60 -2.99 5.31
C SER A 157 3.54 -2.82 6.51
N VAL A 158 4.04 -1.61 6.71
CA VAL A 158 4.94 -1.24 7.82
C VAL A 158 4.34 -0.10 8.66
N PRO A 159 4.63 -0.05 9.97
CA PRO A 159 4.13 1.00 10.84
C PRO A 159 4.75 2.37 10.53
N PHE A 160 4.00 3.44 10.82
CA PHE A 160 4.54 4.80 10.78
C PHE A 160 5.47 5.04 11.97
N GLY A 161 6.53 5.82 11.75
CA GLY A 161 7.45 6.24 12.81
C GLY A 161 8.73 6.88 12.27
N ARG A 162 9.82 6.77 13.03
CA ARG A 162 11.17 7.26 12.64
C ARG A 162 12.15 6.10 12.53
N MET A 163 13.31 6.14 13.17
CA MET A 163 14.43 5.21 12.95
C MET A 163 14.05 3.72 12.95
N LEU A 164 13.30 3.26 13.96
CA LEU A 164 12.90 1.86 14.16
C LEU A 164 11.43 1.82 14.61
N PRO A 165 10.46 2.00 13.70
CA PRO A 165 9.04 2.13 14.06
C PRO A 165 8.41 0.86 14.62
N GLY A 166 8.96 -0.31 14.27
CA GLY A 166 8.41 -1.61 14.65
C GLY A 166 8.63 -2.65 13.56
N SER A 167 7.81 -3.69 13.58
CA SER A 167 7.83 -4.79 12.63
C SER A 167 6.74 -4.66 11.56
N GLY A 168 7.09 -4.93 10.31
CA GLY A 168 6.15 -5.00 9.18
C GLY A 168 5.42 -6.34 9.13
N SER A 169 4.20 -6.35 8.63
CA SER A 169 3.36 -7.55 8.48
C SER A 169 2.78 -7.65 7.08
N ILE A 170 2.47 -8.86 6.63
CA ILE A 170 1.79 -9.10 5.37
C ILE A 170 0.29 -9.13 5.65
N ILE A 171 -0.45 -8.24 4.98
CA ILE A 171 -1.89 -8.13 5.10
C ILE A 171 -2.58 -8.41 3.76
N LEU A 172 -3.80 -8.93 3.83
CA LEU A 172 -4.74 -9.03 2.72
C LEU A 172 -5.50 -7.71 2.61
N LEU A 173 -5.79 -7.29 1.38
CA LEU A 173 -6.51 -6.06 1.11
C LEU A 173 -8.01 -6.32 0.95
N GLY A 174 -8.61 -7.06 1.90
CA GLY A 174 -10.03 -7.39 1.90
C GLY A 174 -10.83 -6.47 2.82
N ASP A 175 -12.15 -6.50 2.68
CA ASP A 175 -13.08 -5.87 3.64
C ASP A 175 -13.42 -6.93 4.70
N LYS A 176 -12.86 -6.79 5.90
CA LYS A 176 -13.04 -7.76 7.00
C LYS A 176 -13.56 -7.09 8.26
N LYS A 177 -14.18 -7.87 9.14
CA LYS A 177 -14.78 -7.38 10.39
C LYS A 177 -13.74 -7.24 11.53
N HIS A 178 -12.59 -7.90 11.41
CA HIS A 178 -11.53 -7.85 12.41
C HIS A 178 -10.15 -7.70 11.78
N ALA A 179 -9.24 -7.04 12.50
CA ALA A 179 -7.87 -6.80 12.05
C ALA A 179 -7.11 -8.11 11.79
N ASP A 180 -7.31 -9.12 12.65
CA ASP A 180 -6.65 -10.43 12.49
C ASP A 180 -7.04 -11.15 11.19
N ASP A 181 -8.24 -10.89 10.66
CA ASP A 181 -8.71 -11.50 9.40
C ASP A 181 -7.97 -10.92 8.17
N LEU A 182 -7.35 -9.74 8.30
CA LEU A 182 -6.48 -9.18 7.27
C LEU A 182 -5.05 -9.72 7.38
N VAL A 183 -4.59 -10.15 8.55
CA VAL A 183 -3.18 -10.50 8.78
C VAL A 183 -2.88 -11.87 8.18
N LEU A 184 -2.14 -11.90 7.06
CA LEU A 184 -1.64 -13.13 6.45
C LEU A 184 -0.39 -13.65 7.18
N SER A 185 0.50 -12.76 7.59
CA SER A 185 1.70 -13.10 8.35
C SER A 185 2.16 -11.93 9.20
N LYS A 186 2.29 -12.15 10.51
CA LYS A 186 2.69 -11.13 11.48
C LYS A 186 4.21 -11.01 11.59
N ASP A 187 4.70 -9.78 11.70
CA ASP A 187 6.10 -9.42 11.99
C ASP A 187 7.11 -10.12 11.07
N VAL A 188 6.88 -10.06 9.75
CA VAL A 188 7.72 -10.68 8.72
C VAL A 188 9.04 -9.96 8.52
N SER A 189 9.12 -8.68 8.92
CA SER A 189 10.33 -7.85 8.78
C SER A 189 10.47 -6.88 9.95
N MET A 190 11.69 -6.50 10.29
CA MET A 190 11.94 -5.33 11.14
C MET A 190 12.08 -4.11 10.22
N PHE A 191 11.23 -3.10 10.40
CA PHE A 191 11.25 -1.89 9.58
C PHE A 191 12.16 -0.81 10.18
N THR A 192 12.96 -0.18 9.33
CA THR A 192 13.87 0.89 9.71
C THR A 192 14.05 1.89 8.58
N GLN A 193 14.49 3.10 8.92
CA GLN A 193 14.70 4.20 7.99
C GLN A 193 15.77 5.15 8.55
N PHE A 194 16.33 5.99 7.68
CA PHE A 194 17.31 7.00 8.07
C PHE A 194 16.66 8.30 8.59
N ALA A 195 15.50 8.19 9.25
CA ALA A 195 14.79 9.28 9.89
C ALA A 195 15.09 9.34 11.40
N GLY A 196 15.73 10.41 11.86
CA GLY A 196 16.11 10.61 13.26
C GLY A 196 15.09 11.44 14.05
N ALA A 197 15.30 11.56 15.37
CA ALA A 197 14.46 12.40 16.22
C ALA A 197 14.93 13.87 16.22
N PRO A 198 14.03 14.86 16.02
CA PRO A 198 14.39 16.27 16.02
C PRO A 198 14.94 16.74 17.36
N GLY A 199 16.23 17.10 17.37
CA GLY A 199 16.91 17.61 18.56
C GLY A 199 17.24 16.57 19.63
N ALA A 200 17.07 15.28 19.33
CA ALA A 200 17.42 14.15 20.22
C ALA A 200 18.34 13.15 19.50
N TYR A 201 19.11 12.38 20.26
CA TYR A 201 19.90 11.28 19.70
C TYR A 201 19.01 10.04 19.43
N PRO A 202 19.10 9.38 18.27
CA PRO A 202 19.88 9.73 17.09
C PRO A 202 19.12 10.71 16.17
N GLY A 203 19.68 11.90 15.94
CA GLY A 203 19.05 12.94 15.13
C GLY A 203 19.59 13.06 13.70
N ASN A 204 20.63 12.29 13.35
CA ASN A 204 21.26 12.30 12.04
C ASN A 204 21.72 10.89 11.62
N VAL A 205 22.06 10.73 10.34
CA VAL A 205 22.43 9.43 9.76
C VAL A 205 23.60 8.75 10.48
N LEU A 206 24.63 9.50 10.89
CA LEU A 206 25.77 8.93 11.62
C LEU A 206 25.32 8.36 12.98
N GLY A 207 24.51 9.12 13.71
CA GLY A 207 23.90 8.70 14.96
C GLY A 207 23.00 7.49 14.79
N ILE A 208 22.18 7.45 13.73
CA ILE A 208 21.29 6.32 13.41
C ILE A 208 22.11 5.05 13.18
N MET A 209 23.15 5.13 12.34
CA MET A 209 24.00 3.97 12.06
C MET A 209 24.78 3.52 13.30
N ALA A 210 25.19 4.44 14.18
CA ALA A 210 25.85 4.09 15.44
C ALA A 210 24.88 3.42 16.43
N LYS A 211 23.68 3.99 16.61
CA LYS A 211 22.64 3.43 17.49
C LYS A 211 22.17 2.07 16.99
N PHE A 212 22.00 1.88 15.68
CA PHE A 212 21.64 0.58 15.11
C PHE A 212 22.70 -0.48 15.43
N ARG A 213 24.00 -0.16 15.25
CA ARG A 213 25.09 -1.09 15.63
C ARG A 213 25.07 -1.40 17.13
N ASN A 214 24.85 -0.40 17.97
CA ASN A 214 24.78 -0.59 19.42
C ASN A 214 23.62 -1.51 19.81
N LEU A 215 22.41 -1.25 19.33
CA LEU A 215 21.22 -2.09 19.58
C LEU A 215 21.45 -3.53 19.10
N TYR A 216 22.00 -3.71 17.90
CA TYR A 216 22.27 -5.05 17.36
C TYR A 216 23.29 -5.83 18.19
N ARG A 217 24.41 -5.20 18.57
CA ARG A 217 25.46 -5.86 19.37
C ARG A 217 25.00 -6.15 20.80
N ASN A 218 24.20 -5.26 21.39
CA ASN A 218 23.56 -5.52 22.67
C ASN A 218 22.61 -6.72 22.55
N ALA A 219 21.80 -6.79 21.49
CA ALA A 219 20.92 -7.93 21.24
C ALA A 219 21.65 -9.26 21.06
N GLU A 220 22.82 -9.26 20.41
CA GLU A 220 23.65 -10.46 20.33
C GLU A 220 24.14 -10.92 21.71
N ASN A 221 24.54 -9.99 22.57
CA ASN A 221 25.03 -10.31 23.92
C ASN A 221 23.89 -10.79 24.82
N ASP A 222 22.77 -10.07 24.81
CA ASP A 222 21.59 -10.41 25.59
C ASP A 222 21.05 -11.77 25.17
N LYS A 223 20.90 -12.03 23.86
CA LYS A 223 20.45 -13.33 23.37
C LYS A 223 21.35 -14.48 23.85
N LYS A 224 22.67 -14.30 23.84
CA LYS A 224 23.62 -15.30 24.37
C LYS A 224 23.42 -15.52 25.87
N HIS A 225 23.17 -14.46 26.64
CA HIS A 225 22.91 -14.56 28.06
C HIS A 225 21.59 -15.30 28.34
N PHE A 226 20.51 -14.95 27.63
CA PHE A 226 19.23 -15.66 27.67
C PHE A 226 19.37 -17.14 27.34
N ASP A 227 20.10 -17.49 26.27
CA ASP A 227 20.31 -18.89 25.88
C ASP A 227 21.14 -19.66 26.92
N SER A 228 22.19 -19.03 27.47
CA SER A 228 23.03 -19.65 28.49
C SER A 228 22.25 -19.91 29.77
N TYR A 229 21.46 -18.93 30.22
CA TYR A 229 20.61 -19.05 31.40
C TYR A 229 19.52 -20.12 31.20
N ALA A 230 18.90 -20.18 30.02
CA ALA A 230 17.89 -21.18 29.70
C ALA A 230 18.45 -22.62 29.66
N GLN A 231 19.72 -22.78 29.23
CA GLN A 231 20.39 -24.09 29.18
C GLN A 231 20.92 -24.52 30.55
N ASN A 232 21.55 -23.61 31.30
CA ASN A 232 22.07 -23.88 32.64
C ASN A 232 22.06 -22.60 33.51
N PRO A 233 21.05 -22.40 34.36
CA PRO A 233 20.95 -21.19 35.19
C PRO A 233 21.93 -21.19 36.38
N SER A 234 22.64 -22.29 36.65
CA SER A 234 23.52 -22.39 37.81
C SER A 234 24.70 -21.43 37.70
N GLY A 235 24.82 -20.53 38.69
CA GLY A 235 25.91 -19.55 38.74
C GLY A 235 25.74 -18.36 37.78
N LEU A 236 24.61 -18.25 37.10
CA LEU A 236 24.27 -17.11 36.23
C LEU A 236 23.20 -16.24 36.89
N GLU A 237 23.34 -14.93 36.75
CA GLU A 237 22.28 -13.99 37.07
C GLU A 237 21.13 -14.15 36.07
N ARG A 238 19.90 -13.89 36.51
CA ARG A 238 18.75 -13.90 35.61
C ARG A 238 18.88 -12.73 34.61
N PRO A 239 18.77 -12.97 33.30
CA PRO A 239 18.77 -11.89 32.31
C PRO A 239 17.64 -10.88 32.55
N GLU A 240 17.96 -9.60 32.47
CA GLU A 240 16.96 -8.52 32.46
C GLU A 240 16.22 -8.52 31.12
N ARG A 241 14.91 -8.26 31.16
CA ARG A 241 14.08 -8.20 29.96
C ARG A 241 13.98 -6.76 29.47
N ASP A 242 14.64 -6.47 28.35
CA ASP A 242 14.44 -5.25 27.59
C ASP A 242 13.70 -5.56 26.29
N ARG A 243 12.49 -5.01 26.13
CA ARG A 243 11.65 -5.25 24.95
C ARG A 243 12.32 -4.80 23.66
N VAL A 244 13.10 -3.73 23.69
CA VAL A 244 13.80 -3.20 22.51
C VAL A 244 14.84 -4.21 22.04
N THR A 245 15.68 -4.69 22.96
CA THR A 245 16.74 -5.63 22.64
C THR A 245 16.20 -7.02 22.29
N GLU A 246 15.15 -7.48 22.97
CA GLU A 246 14.45 -8.73 22.64
C GLU A 246 13.83 -8.71 21.23
N ALA A 247 13.33 -7.56 20.76
CA ALA A 247 12.78 -7.42 19.42
C ALA A 247 13.83 -7.67 18.31
N PHE A 248 15.12 -7.50 18.63
CA PHE A 248 16.23 -7.82 17.73
C PHE A 248 16.62 -9.30 17.74
N PHE A 249 16.16 -10.12 18.68
CA PHE A 249 16.49 -11.55 18.74
C PHE A 249 16.25 -12.32 17.43
N PRO A 250 15.08 -12.20 16.75
CA PRO A 250 14.87 -12.86 15.46
C PRO A 250 15.76 -12.27 14.35
N VAL A 251 16.22 -11.03 14.49
CA VAL A 251 17.11 -10.37 13.51
C VAL A 251 18.55 -10.86 13.67
N VAL A 252 19.10 -10.89 14.90
CA VAL A 252 20.48 -11.36 15.18
C VAL A 252 20.63 -12.86 14.92
N THR A 253 19.55 -13.63 15.06
CA THR A 253 19.49 -15.05 14.68
C THR A 253 19.16 -15.28 13.20
N LYS A 254 19.00 -14.20 12.41
CA LYS A 254 18.73 -14.22 10.96
C LYS A 254 17.43 -14.92 10.58
N GLN A 255 16.49 -15.03 11.51
CA GLN A 255 15.15 -15.56 11.28
C GLN A 255 14.25 -14.50 10.63
N ARG A 256 14.42 -13.23 10.99
CA ARG A 256 13.68 -12.09 10.45
C ARG A 256 14.61 -11.13 9.70
N PRO A 257 14.31 -10.75 8.45
CA PRO A 257 15.05 -9.71 7.73
C PRO A 257 14.79 -8.32 8.29
N VAL A 258 15.74 -7.42 8.05
CA VAL A 258 15.59 -5.98 8.26
C VAL A 258 15.32 -5.33 6.91
N ILE A 259 14.25 -4.57 6.81
CA ILE A 259 13.94 -3.75 5.64
C ILE A 259 14.24 -2.29 5.93
N PHE A 260 15.08 -1.67 5.09
CA PHE A 260 15.34 -0.24 5.12
C PHE A 260 14.49 0.47 4.06
N ASP A 261 13.73 1.49 4.45
CA ASP A 261 13.23 2.51 3.53
C ASP A 261 14.42 3.41 3.12
N VAL A 262 14.75 3.36 1.83
CA VAL A 262 15.88 4.07 1.24
C VAL A 262 15.50 4.64 -0.11
N SER A 263 15.64 5.94 -0.28
CA SER A 263 15.29 6.61 -1.53
C SER A 263 16.47 6.62 -2.52
N GLY A 264 17.68 6.91 -2.02
CA GLY A 264 18.84 7.23 -2.84
C GLY A 264 19.99 6.23 -2.78
N VAL A 265 20.93 6.38 -3.73
CA VAL A 265 22.15 5.55 -3.84
C VAL A 265 22.95 5.50 -2.54
N LEU A 266 23.12 6.64 -1.86
CA LEU A 266 23.90 6.72 -0.63
C LEU A 266 23.23 5.95 0.53
N GLU A 267 21.91 5.98 0.60
CA GLU A 267 21.15 5.29 1.65
C GLU A 267 21.20 3.77 1.45
N VAL A 268 21.05 3.31 0.20
CA VAL A 268 21.26 1.90 -0.16
C VAL A 268 22.66 1.44 0.26
N GLN A 269 23.70 2.20 -0.08
CA GLN A 269 25.07 1.85 0.29
C GLN A 269 25.30 1.82 1.81
N ARG A 270 24.65 2.71 2.57
CA ARG A 270 24.69 2.70 4.05
C ARG A 270 24.01 1.47 4.62
N ALA A 271 22.84 1.08 4.09
CA ALA A 271 22.14 -0.13 4.52
C ALA A 271 22.99 -1.38 4.23
N ILE A 272 23.57 -1.48 3.03
CA ILE A 272 24.51 -2.57 2.68
C ILE A 272 25.75 -2.55 3.58
N ARG A 273 26.27 -1.38 3.93
CA ARG A 273 27.41 -1.29 4.86
C ARG A 273 27.05 -1.81 6.24
N LEU A 274 25.90 -1.45 6.79
CA LEU A 274 25.42 -1.99 8.07
C LEU A 274 25.23 -3.51 8.00
N GLN A 275 24.68 -4.01 6.89
CA GLN A 275 24.52 -5.44 6.64
C GLN A 275 25.87 -6.15 6.64
N LYS A 276 26.91 -5.61 6.00
CA LYS A 276 28.27 -6.18 6.01
C LYS A 276 28.91 -6.15 7.40
N ASP A 277 28.68 -5.09 8.17
CA ASP A 277 29.25 -4.94 9.51
C ASP A 277 28.61 -5.90 10.55
N LEU A 278 27.34 -6.28 10.36
CA LEU A 278 26.52 -6.96 11.38
C LEU A 278 25.98 -8.35 10.95
N GLY A 279 25.85 -8.61 9.65
CA GLY A 279 25.52 -9.92 9.09
C GLY A 279 24.04 -10.32 9.08
N PHE A 280 23.12 -9.37 9.26
CA PHE A 280 21.67 -9.63 9.15
C PHE A 280 21.22 -9.85 7.70
N LYS A 281 19.98 -10.36 7.52
CA LYS A 281 19.34 -10.44 6.21
C LYS A 281 18.75 -9.08 5.85
N LEU A 282 19.18 -8.50 4.73
CA LEU A 282 18.78 -7.16 4.30
C LEU A 282 17.72 -7.22 3.18
N MET A 283 16.71 -6.37 3.32
CA MET A 283 15.85 -5.92 2.24
C MET A 283 15.95 -4.39 2.16
N VAL A 284 15.82 -3.85 0.96
CA VAL A 284 15.68 -2.41 0.75
C VAL A 284 14.38 -2.13 0.02
N GLY A 285 13.63 -1.14 0.46
CA GLY A 285 12.38 -0.74 -0.16
C GLY A 285 12.33 0.74 -0.47
N ASN A 286 11.31 1.13 -1.24
CA ASN A 286 11.10 2.48 -1.75
C ASN A 286 12.33 3.06 -2.49
N VAL A 287 13.11 2.21 -3.16
CA VAL A 287 14.29 2.66 -3.90
C VAL A 287 13.87 3.54 -5.07
N LYS A 288 14.26 4.82 -5.04
CA LYS A 288 13.96 5.82 -6.08
C LYS A 288 15.09 6.01 -7.09
N GLN A 289 16.33 5.65 -6.71
CA GLN A 289 17.53 5.81 -7.53
C GLN A 289 18.28 4.49 -7.75
N ALA A 290 17.71 3.58 -8.53
CA ALA A 290 18.23 2.23 -8.71
C ALA A 290 19.04 2.01 -10.01
N TRP A 291 19.07 2.97 -10.92
CA TRP A 291 19.60 2.83 -12.29
C TRP A 291 21.06 2.36 -12.38
N ASP A 292 21.91 2.65 -11.38
CA ASP A 292 23.33 2.22 -11.34
C ASP A 292 23.59 1.18 -10.22
N LEU A 293 22.52 0.64 -9.60
CA LEU A 293 22.63 -0.24 -8.42
C LEU A 293 22.43 -1.73 -8.73
N GLY A 294 22.03 -2.11 -9.95
CA GLY A 294 21.72 -3.50 -10.30
C GLY A 294 22.85 -4.48 -9.96
N GLN A 295 24.10 -4.18 -10.36
CA GLN A 295 25.25 -5.01 -10.02
C GLN A 295 25.51 -5.06 -8.50
N THR A 296 25.35 -3.92 -7.82
CA THR A 296 25.49 -3.84 -6.36
C THR A 296 24.47 -4.75 -5.67
N PHE A 297 23.20 -4.74 -6.10
CA PHE A 297 22.18 -5.63 -5.53
C PHE A 297 22.48 -7.10 -5.79
N LYS A 298 22.90 -7.43 -7.01
CA LYS A 298 23.24 -8.80 -7.40
C LYS A 298 24.40 -9.38 -6.59
N GLU A 299 25.49 -8.63 -6.44
CA GLU A 299 26.68 -9.07 -5.70
C GLU A 299 26.42 -9.26 -4.20
N ASN A 300 25.55 -8.45 -3.61
CA ASN A 300 25.23 -8.53 -2.19
C ASN A 300 24.04 -9.44 -1.88
N GLY A 301 23.35 -9.96 -2.91
CA GLY A 301 22.13 -10.76 -2.74
C GLY A 301 21.01 -9.99 -2.05
N THR A 302 20.94 -8.67 -2.27
CA THR A 302 19.98 -7.78 -1.61
C THR A 302 18.61 -7.91 -2.28
N ASN A 303 17.58 -8.18 -1.50
CA ASN A 303 16.19 -8.11 -1.97
C ASN A 303 15.75 -6.64 -2.10
N VAL A 304 15.08 -6.31 -3.21
CA VAL A 304 14.78 -4.92 -3.59
C VAL A 304 13.29 -4.74 -3.86
N PHE A 305 12.71 -3.69 -3.27
CA PHE A 305 11.42 -3.13 -3.68
C PHE A 305 11.63 -1.73 -4.27
N LEU A 306 11.43 -1.60 -5.57
CA LEU A 306 11.58 -0.35 -6.32
C LEU A 306 10.33 0.53 -6.10
N SER A 307 10.52 1.84 -5.95
CA SER A 307 9.38 2.76 -5.81
C SER A 307 8.53 2.80 -7.08
N LEU A 308 7.21 2.76 -6.91
CA LEU A 308 6.24 3.05 -7.96
C LEU A 308 6.05 4.56 -8.19
N ASP A 309 6.60 5.38 -7.31
CA ASP A 309 6.57 6.84 -7.42
C ASP A 309 7.57 7.31 -8.49
N LEU A 310 7.05 8.02 -9.49
CA LEU A 310 7.83 8.63 -10.56
C LEU A 310 7.69 10.16 -10.45
N PRO A 311 8.78 10.92 -10.69
CA PRO A 311 8.69 12.37 -10.79
C PRO A 311 7.79 12.75 -11.96
N ASP A 312 7.14 13.91 -11.87
CA ASP A 312 6.36 14.42 -13.00
C ASP A 312 7.26 14.68 -14.21
N ALA A 313 6.73 14.38 -15.40
CA ALA A 313 7.46 14.63 -16.64
C ALA A 313 7.79 16.13 -16.78
N PRO A 314 9.05 16.50 -17.09
CA PRO A 314 9.40 17.89 -17.34
C PRO A 314 8.54 18.49 -18.45
N LYS A 315 7.93 19.66 -18.19
CA LYS A 315 7.19 20.40 -19.22
C LYS A 315 8.16 20.93 -20.25
N GLU A 316 7.94 20.63 -21.52
CA GLU A 316 8.66 21.25 -22.63
C GLU A 316 8.11 22.66 -22.89
N ALA A 317 8.99 23.65 -23.04
CA ALA A 317 8.59 24.98 -23.49
C ALA A 317 7.96 24.91 -24.90
N LYS A 318 6.92 25.71 -25.13
CA LYS A 318 6.16 25.76 -26.40
C LYS A 318 5.99 27.20 -26.88
N GLY A 319 5.92 27.39 -28.19
CA GLY A 319 5.66 28.70 -28.80
C GLY A 319 6.75 29.72 -28.46
N LYS A 320 6.34 30.96 -28.16
CA LYS A 320 7.26 32.07 -27.89
C LYS A 320 8.27 31.79 -26.77
N ASP A 321 7.86 31.06 -25.73
CA ASP A 321 8.74 30.70 -24.61
C ASP A 321 9.93 29.85 -25.08
N LYS A 322 9.73 28.99 -26.08
CA LYS A 322 10.80 28.17 -26.66
C LYS A 322 11.73 28.97 -27.58
N ASP A 323 11.18 29.95 -28.29
CA ASP A 323 11.91 30.78 -29.25
C ASP A 323 12.77 31.85 -28.53
N GLU A 324 12.31 32.34 -27.38
CA GLU A 324 13.01 33.32 -26.53
C GLU A 324 13.98 32.67 -25.52
N MET A 325 14.02 31.33 -25.44
CA MET A 325 14.91 30.61 -24.54
C MET A 325 16.39 30.78 -24.90
N THR A 326 17.17 31.12 -23.89
CA THR A 326 18.64 31.11 -23.98
C THR A 326 19.16 29.69 -24.23
N GLU A 327 20.36 29.58 -24.82
CA GLU A 327 21.02 28.28 -25.02
C GLU A 327 21.29 27.54 -23.71
N GLU A 328 21.48 28.26 -22.60
CA GLU A 328 21.59 27.68 -21.26
C GLU A 328 20.28 27.06 -20.79
N ALA A 329 19.14 27.74 -21.01
CA ALA A 329 17.82 27.21 -20.68
C ALA A 329 17.51 25.95 -21.48
N LYS A 330 17.83 25.90 -22.77
CA LYS A 330 17.65 24.71 -23.61
C LYS A 330 18.49 23.53 -23.11
N ARG A 331 19.74 23.78 -22.70
CA ARG A 331 20.61 22.75 -22.08
C ARG A 331 20.08 22.26 -20.73
N LEU A 332 19.44 23.13 -19.95
CA LEU A 332 18.82 22.74 -18.69
C LEU A 332 17.61 21.84 -18.93
N GLU A 333 16.73 22.18 -19.87
CA GLU A 333 15.57 21.35 -20.23
C GLU A 333 15.99 19.97 -20.76
N ALA A 334 16.98 19.92 -21.65
CA ALA A 334 17.53 18.66 -22.14
C ALA A 334 18.07 17.80 -21.00
N ARG A 335 18.84 18.38 -20.06
CA ARG A 335 19.33 17.66 -18.87
C ARG A 335 18.19 17.13 -18.00
N LYS A 336 17.14 17.93 -17.76
CA LYS A 336 15.96 17.49 -16.99
C LYS A 336 15.27 16.31 -17.66
N MET A 337 15.09 16.36 -18.98
CA MET A 337 14.47 15.28 -19.74
C MET A 337 15.34 14.00 -19.75
N ASP A 338 16.67 14.13 -19.87
CA ASP A 338 17.59 13.00 -19.79
C ASP A 338 17.55 12.33 -18.42
N PHE A 339 17.53 13.12 -17.33
CA PHE A 339 17.36 12.61 -15.97
C PHE A 339 16.00 11.93 -15.77
N TYR A 340 14.92 12.52 -16.31
CA TYR A 340 13.59 11.91 -16.25
C TYR A 340 13.56 10.55 -16.95
N LYS A 341 14.09 10.45 -18.18
CA LYS A 341 14.19 9.18 -18.90
C LYS A 341 15.04 8.14 -18.15
N LYS A 342 16.15 8.57 -17.56
CA LYS A 342 16.99 7.70 -16.71
C LYS A 342 16.21 7.18 -15.49
N TYR A 343 15.41 8.04 -14.86
CA TYR A 343 14.56 7.68 -13.73
C TYR A 343 13.44 6.72 -14.16
N ALA A 344 12.72 7.01 -15.24
CA ALA A 344 11.64 6.18 -15.76
C ALA A 344 12.13 4.80 -16.27
N GLY A 345 13.33 4.74 -16.87
CA GLY A 345 13.95 3.52 -17.36
C GLY A 345 14.72 2.70 -16.30
N GLN A 346 14.67 3.09 -15.02
CA GLN A 346 15.47 2.42 -13.98
C GLN A 346 15.00 0.99 -13.69
N ALA A 347 13.69 0.72 -13.80
CA ALA A 347 13.13 -0.62 -13.65
C ALA A 347 13.65 -1.57 -14.74
N ALA A 348 13.70 -1.08 -15.99
CA ALA A 348 14.27 -1.80 -17.11
C ALA A 348 15.77 -2.08 -16.90
N SER A 349 16.49 -1.07 -16.41
CA SER A 349 17.92 -1.16 -16.11
C SER A 349 18.19 -2.24 -15.05
N LEU A 350 17.38 -2.29 -13.98
CA LEU A 350 17.46 -3.35 -12.97
C LEU A 350 17.15 -4.74 -13.55
N ALA A 351 16.04 -4.87 -14.30
CA ALA A 351 15.64 -6.14 -14.92
C ALA A 351 16.76 -6.71 -15.80
N ASN A 352 17.41 -5.86 -16.60
CA ASN A 352 18.52 -6.25 -17.49
C ASN A 352 19.75 -6.78 -16.75
N THR A 353 19.94 -6.46 -15.46
CA THR A 353 21.03 -7.04 -14.65
C THR A 353 20.71 -8.44 -14.10
N GLY A 354 19.45 -8.88 -14.23
CA GLY A 354 18.93 -10.13 -13.68
C GLY A 354 18.60 -10.06 -12.19
N VAL A 355 18.53 -8.87 -11.60
CA VAL A 355 18.05 -8.68 -10.23
C VAL A 355 16.54 -8.91 -10.19
N LYS A 356 16.10 -9.82 -9.33
CA LYS A 356 14.68 -9.98 -9.01
C LYS A 356 14.28 -8.88 -8.04
N PHE A 357 13.37 -8.00 -8.46
CA PHE A 357 12.85 -6.91 -7.64
C PHE A 357 11.32 -6.99 -7.60
N GLY A 358 10.74 -6.45 -6.54
CA GLY A 358 9.31 -6.12 -6.46
C GLY A 358 9.08 -4.62 -6.47
N PHE A 359 7.82 -4.20 -6.34
CA PHE A 359 7.46 -2.79 -6.25
C PHE A 359 7.05 -2.37 -4.83
N SER A 360 7.15 -1.07 -4.56
CA SER A 360 6.81 -0.41 -3.30
C SER A 360 5.84 0.74 -3.60
N SER A 361 4.68 0.75 -2.93
CA SER A 361 3.69 1.81 -3.05
C SER A 361 3.76 2.87 -1.95
N LEU A 362 4.77 2.82 -1.07
CA LEU A 362 4.94 3.73 0.08
C LEU A 362 4.64 5.22 -0.20
N ASP A 363 5.18 5.79 -1.29
CA ASP A 363 5.08 7.22 -1.60
C ASP A 363 4.16 7.55 -2.79
N VAL A 364 3.62 6.53 -3.47
CA VAL A 364 2.84 6.76 -4.70
C VAL A 364 1.35 6.93 -4.37
N THR A 365 0.71 7.93 -4.96
CA THR A 365 -0.75 8.03 -4.94
C THR A 365 -1.36 6.89 -5.75
N SER A 366 -2.38 6.20 -5.23
CA SER A 366 -2.94 5.00 -5.88
C SER A 366 -3.33 5.23 -7.35
N ASN A 367 -3.97 6.34 -7.67
CA ASN A 367 -4.40 6.67 -9.04
C ASN A 367 -3.25 6.90 -10.04
N LYS A 368 -2.00 7.11 -9.56
CA LYS A 368 -0.81 7.24 -10.40
C LYS A 368 -0.14 5.89 -10.69
N ILE A 369 -0.46 4.82 -9.94
CA ILE A 369 0.24 3.53 -10.04
C ILE A 369 0.21 2.98 -11.47
N LYS A 370 -0.98 2.87 -12.06
CA LYS A 370 -1.10 2.34 -13.42
C LYS A 370 -0.37 3.21 -14.44
N ALA A 371 -0.49 4.54 -14.34
CA ALA A 371 0.18 5.47 -15.26
C ALA A 371 1.70 5.37 -15.16
N ASN A 372 2.23 5.22 -13.94
CA ASN A 372 3.66 5.07 -13.69
C ASN A 372 4.19 3.74 -14.21
N LEU A 373 3.45 2.63 -14.03
CA LEU A 373 3.79 1.33 -14.59
C LEU A 373 3.87 1.38 -16.13
N LEU A 374 2.89 2.00 -16.78
CA LEU A 374 2.91 2.20 -18.24
C LEU A 374 4.11 3.04 -18.67
N THR A 375 4.43 4.11 -17.93
CA THR A 375 5.61 4.95 -18.19
C THR A 375 6.91 4.14 -18.09
N MET A 376 7.05 3.24 -17.11
CA MET A 376 8.22 2.36 -17.00
C MET A 376 8.33 1.39 -18.19
N ILE A 377 7.20 0.87 -18.67
CA ILE A 377 7.13 -0.02 -19.85
C ILE A 377 7.51 0.74 -21.14
N GLU A 378 6.96 1.95 -21.32
CA GLU A 378 7.31 2.86 -22.42
C GLU A 378 8.81 3.21 -22.41
N ASN A 379 9.45 3.18 -21.24
CA ASN A 379 10.89 3.41 -21.06
C ASN A 379 11.72 2.12 -20.94
N GLY A 380 11.19 0.99 -21.43
CA GLY A 380 11.97 -0.22 -21.73
C GLY A 380 11.78 -1.41 -20.78
N LEU A 381 10.93 -1.30 -19.76
CA LEU A 381 10.57 -2.46 -18.92
C LEU A 381 9.65 -3.39 -19.72
N SER A 382 9.97 -4.68 -19.80
CA SER A 382 9.07 -5.62 -20.48
C SER A 382 7.80 -5.86 -19.66
N GLU A 383 6.66 -6.11 -20.31
CA GLU A 383 5.41 -6.45 -19.61
C GLU A 383 5.56 -7.69 -18.70
N ASN A 384 6.38 -8.67 -19.11
CA ASN A 384 6.65 -9.85 -18.32
C ASN A 384 7.47 -9.52 -17.06
N ASP A 385 8.47 -8.65 -17.17
CA ASP A 385 9.26 -8.22 -16.00
C ASP A 385 8.43 -7.34 -15.06
N ALA A 386 7.58 -6.47 -15.61
CA ALA A 386 6.61 -5.69 -14.84
C ALA A 386 5.65 -6.60 -14.08
N LEU A 387 5.06 -7.60 -14.75
CA LEU A 387 4.18 -8.57 -14.10
C LEU A 387 4.93 -9.40 -13.07
N ALA A 388 6.17 -9.82 -13.35
CA ALA A 388 6.99 -10.56 -12.39
C ALA A 388 7.25 -9.74 -11.13
N ALA A 389 7.57 -8.46 -11.28
CA ALA A 389 7.80 -7.51 -10.18
C ALA A 389 6.53 -7.16 -9.38
N LEU A 390 5.34 -7.34 -9.96
CA LEU A 390 4.05 -7.18 -9.26
C LEU A 390 3.54 -8.47 -8.62
N THR A 391 4.05 -9.65 -9.01
CA THR A 391 3.49 -10.96 -8.60
C THR A 391 4.55 -11.93 -8.06
N THR A 392 5.24 -12.64 -8.95
CA THR A 392 6.14 -13.75 -8.56
C THR A 392 7.37 -13.32 -7.75
N ASN A 393 7.98 -12.18 -8.07
CA ASN A 393 9.16 -11.68 -7.37
C ASN A 393 8.85 -11.26 -5.93
N PRO A 394 7.88 -10.36 -5.65
CA PRO A 394 7.54 -10.01 -4.28
C PRO A 394 7.05 -11.22 -3.48
N ALA A 395 6.32 -12.17 -4.10
CA ALA A 395 5.94 -13.42 -3.44
C ALA A 395 7.16 -14.23 -2.96
N GLY A 396 8.19 -14.35 -3.80
CA GLY A 396 9.44 -15.04 -3.44
C GLY A 396 10.28 -14.28 -2.42
N ILE A 397 10.38 -12.95 -2.53
CA ILE A 397 11.12 -12.10 -1.59
C ILE A 397 10.52 -12.17 -0.18
N LEU A 398 9.19 -12.14 -0.10
CA LEU A 398 8.44 -12.17 1.17
C LEU A 398 8.19 -13.60 1.69
N GLY A 399 8.56 -14.63 0.94
CA GLY A 399 8.42 -16.04 1.35
C GLY A 399 6.99 -16.59 1.31
N ILE A 400 6.13 -16.02 0.47
CA ILE A 400 4.71 -16.39 0.30
C ILE A 400 4.41 -17.01 -1.07
N ASP A 401 5.45 -17.40 -1.83
CA ASP A 401 5.34 -17.99 -3.18
C ASP A 401 4.53 -19.29 -3.21
N LYS A 402 4.47 -20.03 -2.10
CA LYS A 402 3.66 -21.26 -1.98
C LYS A 402 2.16 -21.00 -2.01
N ILE A 403 1.73 -19.80 -1.63
CA ILE A 403 0.31 -19.46 -1.45
C ILE A 403 -0.17 -18.32 -2.35
N ALA A 404 0.74 -17.54 -2.95
CA ALA A 404 0.42 -16.38 -3.78
C ALA A 404 1.37 -16.24 -4.99
N GLY A 405 1.12 -15.22 -5.83
CA GLY A 405 2.00 -14.79 -6.92
C GLY A 405 1.78 -15.45 -8.28
N THR A 406 0.91 -16.46 -8.39
CA THR A 406 0.51 -17.09 -9.66
C THR A 406 -0.94 -17.57 -9.60
N VAL A 407 -1.57 -17.79 -10.75
CA VAL A 407 -2.90 -18.41 -10.87
C VAL A 407 -2.73 -19.92 -11.01
N GLU A 408 -2.50 -20.60 -9.88
CA GLU A 408 -2.23 -22.04 -9.82
C GLU A 408 -3.08 -22.73 -8.75
N ALA A 409 -3.43 -23.99 -9.00
CA ALA A 409 -4.24 -24.78 -8.08
C ALA A 409 -3.55 -24.92 -6.71
N GLY A 410 -4.33 -24.81 -5.63
CA GLY A 410 -3.89 -24.87 -4.24
C GLY A 410 -3.46 -23.53 -3.65
N LYS A 411 -3.29 -22.47 -4.46
CA LYS A 411 -2.99 -21.12 -3.98
C LYS A 411 -4.23 -20.38 -3.52
N ILE A 412 -4.05 -19.34 -2.72
CA ILE A 412 -5.13 -18.44 -2.31
C ILE A 412 -5.69 -17.76 -3.56
N ALA A 413 -7.02 -17.62 -3.63
CA ALA A 413 -7.72 -16.97 -4.73
C ALA A 413 -7.60 -15.44 -4.65
N ASN A 414 -6.37 -14.96 -4.85
CA ASN A 414 -6.02 -13.57 -5.06
C ASN A 414 -5.90 -13.31 -6.56
N ILE A 415 -6.99 -12.90 -7.19
CA ILE A 415 -7.14 -12.86 -8.65
C ILE A 415 -7.65 -11.49 -9.09
N MET A 416 -7.02 -10.96 -10.13
CA MET A 416 -7.49 -9.77 -10.84
C MET A 416 -8.08 -10.16 -12.19
N ILE A 417 -9.20 -9.54 -12.55
CA ILE A 417 -9.85 -9.71 -13.85
C ILE A 417 -10.03 -8.35 -14.52
N SER A 418 -9.42 -8.16 -15.69
CA SER A 418 -9.51 -6.92 -16.47
C SER A 418 -10.23 -7.12 -17.81
N ASN A 419 -10.76 -6.04 -18.37
CA ASN A 419 -11.48 -6.03 -19.66
C ASN A 419 -10.57 -5.97 -20.92
N ALA A 420 -9.27 -5.81 -20.72
CA ALA A 420 -8.22 -5.79 -21.73
C ALA A 420 -6.89 -6.17 -21.07
N PRO A 421 -5.81 -6.48 -21.80
CA PRO A 421 -4.50 -6.74 -21.19
C PRO A 421 -4.11 -5.61 -20.25
N TYR A 422 -3.71 -5.92 -19.01
CA TYR A 422 -3.61 -4.91 -17.93
C TYR A 422 -2.68 -3.73 -18.27
N PHE A 423 -1.55 -4.00 -18.93
CA PHE A 423 -0.57 -3.00 -19.35
C PHE A 423 -0.97 -2.22 -20.61
N THR A 424 -2.26 -2.11 -20.89
CA THR A 424 -2.79 -1.21 -21.91
C THR A 424 -3.50 -0.04 -21.25
N LYS A 425 -3.39 1.15 -21.87
CA LYS A 425 -3.92 2.42 -21.34
C LYS A 425 -5.40 2.32 -20.94
N ASP A 426 -6.21 1.72 -21.81
CA ASP A 426 -7.66 1.64 -21.65
C ASP A 426 -8.14 0.45 -20.79
N SER A 427 -7.22 -0.42 -20.32
CA SER A 427 -7.60 -1.56 -19.47
C SER A 427 -8.18 -1.10 -18.12
N GLN A 428 -9.23 -1.76 -17.68
CA GLN A 428 -9.86 -1.51 -16.39
C GLN A 428 -10.11 -2.83 -15.69
N ILE A 429 -9.87 -2.85 -14.38
CA ILE A 429 -10.16 -4.00 -13.53
C ILE A 429 -11.67 -4.07 -13.35
N LYS A 430 -12.26 -5.20 -13.71
CA LYS A 430 -13.70 -5.49 -13.59
C LYS A 430 -14.01 -6.21 -12.29
N PHE A 431 -13.19 -7.21 -11.96
CA PHE A 431 -13.36 -7.98 -10.74
C PHE A 431 -12.03 -8.17 -10.03
N MET A 432 -12.09 -8.18 -8.71
CA MET A 432 -11.00 -8.63 -7.84
C MET A 432 -11.51 -9.75 -6.95
N PHE A 433 -10.65 -10.72 -6.68
CA PHE A 433 -10.82 -11.68 -5.62
C PHE A 433 -9.69 -11.48 -4.63
N VAL A 434 -10.02 -11.30 -3.36
CA VAL A 434 -9.05 -11.26 -2.26
C VAL A 434 -9.46 -12.32 -1.26
N ASP A 435 -8.60 -13.31 -1.05
CA ASP A 435 -8.92 -14.49 -0.22
C ASP A 435 -10.24 -15.19 -0.66
N GLY A 436 -10.49 -15.16 -1.98
CA GLY A 436 -11.69 -15.66 -2.66
C GLY A 436 -12.97 -14.85 -2.43
N ASP A 437 -12.92 -13.74 -1.70
CA ASP A 437 -14.05 -12.82 -1.60
C ASP A 437 -14.07 -11.91 -2.83
N LYS A 438 -15.22 -11.83 -3.51
CA LYS A 438 -15.37 -11.12 -4.80
C LYS A 438 -15.68 -9.64 -4.59
N TYR A 439 -14.94 -8.78 -5.28
CA TYR A 439 -15.17 -7.35 -5.42
C TYR A 439 -15.48 -7.03 -6.89
N ASP A 440 -16.50 -6.22 -7.10
CA ASP A 440 -17.03 -5.84 -8.42
C ASP A 440 -16.76 -4.35 -8.65
N PHE A 441 -16.18 -4.02 -9.80
CA PHE A 441 -15.83 -2.65 -10.15
C PHE A 441 -16.51 -2.24 -11.45
N GLU A 442 -17.02 -1.00 -11.46
CA GLU A 442 -17.64 -0.44 -12.64
C GLU A 442 -16.62 -0.12 -13.73
N ILE A 443 -16.89 -0.61 -14.94
CA ILE A 443 -16.12 -0.30 -16.14
C ILE A 443 -16.68 1.00 -16.73
N LYS A 444 -15.86 2.04 -16.80
CA LYS A 444 -16.24 3.30 -17.45
C LYS A 444 -16.19 3.09 -18.96
N GLU A 445 -17.35 3.14 -19.61
CA GLU A 445 -17.40 3.08 -21.08
C GLU A 445 -16.74 4.30 -21.71
N LYS A 446 -16.02 4.07 -22.80
CA LYS A 446 -15.35 5.13 -23.56
C LYS A 446 -16.43 5.98 -24.23
N SER A 447 -16.69 7.19 -23.73
CA SER A 447 -17.56 8.13 -24.44
C SER A 447 -16.98 8.36 -25.83
N ALA A 448 -17.73 8.02 -26.87
CA ALA A 448 -17.35 8.29 -28.25
C ALA A 448 -16.98 9.77 -28.38
N ALA A 449 -15.84 10.06 -29.01
CA ALA A 449 -15.34 11.42 -29.21
C ALA A 449 -16.42 12.29 -29.89
N GLY A 450 -17.14 13.07 -29.10
CA GLY A 450 -18.13 14.05 -29.53
C GLY A 450 -17.52 15.43 -29.52
N ASN A 451 -17.38 16.01 -30.71
CA ASN A 451 -17.07 17.42 -30.91
C ASN A 451 -18.00 18.32 -30.08
N GLY A 452 -17.40 19.26 -29.34
CA GLY A 452 -17.93 20.60 -29.08
C GLY A 452 -19.31 20.71 -28.41
N ASN A 453 -19.35 20.65 -27.08
CA ASN A 453 -19.79 21.77 -26.24
C ASN A 453 -19.63 21.40 -24.76
N ARG A 454 -18.70 22.09 -24.08
CA ARG A 454 -18.70 22.15 -22.62
C ARG A 454 -19.90 23.00 -22.20
N ALA A 455 -21.02 22.35 -21.93
CA ALA A 455 -22.08 22.91 -21.10
C ALA A 455 -21.88 22.35 -19.69
N ALA A 456 -21.59 23.24 -18.75
CA ALA A 456 -21.51 22.94 -17.33
C ALA A 456 -22.86 22.40 -16.86
N ALA A 457 -22.88 21.15 -16.38
CA ALA A 457 -24.01 20.63 -15.63
C ALA A 457 -23.90 21.15 -14.19
N ALA A 458 -24.39 22.36 -13.96
CA ALA A 458 -24.77 22.80 -12.63
C ALA A 458 -25.99 21.96 -12.19
N GLY A 459 -25.78 21.09 -11.20
CA GLY A 459 -26.82 20.19 -10.70
C GLY A 459 -26.57 19.74 -9.27
N ASN A 460 -27.01 20.56 -8.31
CA ASN A 460 -27.36 20.23 -6.92
C ASN A 460 -26.35 19.47 -6.02
N ASP A 461 -25.06 19.58 -6.29
CA ASP A 461 -24.04 19.12 -5.35
C ASP A 461 -23.73 20.24 -4.32
N PRO A 462 -23.81 19.97 -3.00
CA PRO A 462 -23.66 20.99 -1.98
C PRO A 462 -22.27 21.64 -2.00
N VAL A 463 -21.23 20.91 -2.43
CA VAL A 463 -19.84 21.41 -2.41
C VAL A 463 -19.33 21.88 -3.77
N VAL A 464 -19.88 21.40 -4.88
CA VAL A 464 -19.45 21.85 -6.23
C VAL A 464 -19.75 23.33 -6.43
N GLY A 465 -18.75 24.07 -6.90
CA GLY A 465 -18.83 25.51 -7.14
C GLY A 465 -17.56 26.24 -6.73
N SER A 466 -17.61 27.57 -6.84
CA SER A 466 -16.56 28.46 -6.35
C SER A 466 -16.87 28.89 -4.92
N TRP A 467 -15.86 28.87 -4.05
CA TRP A 467 -15.94 29.29 -2.66
C TRP A 467 -14.85 30.33 -2.40
N THR A 468 -15.20 31.46 -1.81
CA THR A 468 -14.22 32.44 -1.34
C THR A 468 -13.76 32.03 0.05
N TYR A 469 -12.48 31.69 0.22
CA TYR A 469 -11.90 31.29 1.50
C TYR A 469 -11.10 32.41 2.17
N ASN A 470 -11.05 32.35 3.50
CA ASN A 470 -10.15 33.10 4.35
C ASN A 470 -9.36 32.12 5.23
N PHE A 471 -8.03 32.24 5.21
CA PHE A 471 -7.10 31.35 5.86
C PHE A 471 -6.03 32.14 6.60
N GLU A 472 -5.92 31.97 7.93
CA GLU A 472 -4.93 32.68 8.73
C GLU A 472 -3.62 31.89 8.83
N THR A 473 -2.54 32.45 8.28
CA THR A 473 -1.18 31.91 8.44
C THR A 473 -0.37 32.75 9.44
N PRO A 474 0.74 32.22 9.99
CA PRO A 474 1.69 33.02 10.79
C PRO A 474 2.26 34.25 10.06
N GLN A 475 2.13 34.32 8.73
CA GLN A 475 2.62 35.41 7.88
C GLN A 475 1.51 36.42 7.51
N GLY A 476 0.26 36.16 7.90
CA GLY A 476 -0.90 37.00 7.61
C GLY A 476 -2.11 36.20 7.11
N ALA A 477 -3.26 36.86 7.03
CA ALA A 477 -4.46 36.28 6.42
C ALA A 477 -4.33 36.22 4.89
N THR A 478 -4.50 35.04 4.33
CA THR A 478 -4.55 34.80 2.89
C THR A 478 -6.00 34.56 2.47
N THR A 479 -6.42 35.21 1.39
CA THR A 479 -7.74 35.01 0.80
C THR A 479 -7.60 34.51 -0.63
N GLY A 480 -8.58 33.74 -1.08
CA GLY A 480 -8.52 33.12 -2.39
C GLY A 480 -9.82 32.44 -2.78
N LYS A 481 -9.79 31.71 -3.90
CA LYS A 481 -10.91 30.90 -4.36
C LYS A 481 -10.58 29.42 -4.26
N MET A 482 -11.50 28.67 -3.68
CA MET A 482 -11.58 27.23 -3.70
C MET A 482 -12.60 26.84 -4.78
N ILE A 483 -12.14 26.28 -5.88
CA ILE A 483 -12.98 25.84 -7.00
C ILE A 483 -13.11 24.33 -6.91
N ILE A 484 -14.31 23.85 -6.60
CA ILE A 484 -14.59 22.41 -6.47
C ILE A 484 -15.40 21.96 -7.69
N GLY A 485 -14.84 21.00 -8.41
CA GLY A 485 -15.47 20.29 -9.50
C GLY A 485 -15.88 18.88 -9.10
N LYS A 486 -16.66 18.23 -9.96
CA LYS A 486 -17.01 16.82 -9.82
C LYS A 486 -16.96 16.14 -11.18
N GLU A 487 -16.17 15.09 -11.29
CA GLU A 487 -16.08 14.25 -12.48
C GLU A 487 -16.62 12.86 -12.16
N GLY A 488 -17.89 12.61 -12.51
CA GLY A 488 -18.60 11.40 -12.11
C GLY A 488 -18.88 11.38 -10.60
N THR A 489 -18.22 10.49 -9.86
CA THR A 489 -18.34 10.35 -8.39
C THR A 489 -17.19 11.00 -7.63
N GLU A 490 -16.12 11.40 -8.31
CA GLU A 490 -14.92 11.96 -7.69
C GLU A 490 -14.99 13.48 -7.64
N TYR A 491 -14.64 14.05 -6.48
CA TYR A 491 -14.45 15.48 -6.35
C TYR A 491 -13.04 15.86 -6.76
N THR A 492 -12.93 16.98 -7.47
CA THR A 492 -11.66 17.61 -7.80
C THR A 492 -11.70 19.03 -7.28
N GLY A 493 -10.55 19.63 -7.03
CA GLY A 493 -10.56 21.02 -6.64
C GLY A 493 -9.21 21.70 -6.74
N LYS A 494 -9.24 23.02 -6.68
CA LYS A 494 -8.07 23.88 -6.80
C LYS A 494 -8.23 25.11 -5.90
N LEU A 495 -7.16 25.49 -5.20
CA LEU A 495 -7.06 26.75 -4.47
C LEU A 495 -6.28 27.77 -5.31
N THR A 496 -6.84 28.95 -5.50
CA THR A 496 -6.16 30.10 -6.11
C THR A 496 -5.88 31.14 -5.05
N SER A 497 -4.73 31.81 -5.11
CA SER A 497 -4.40 32.88 -4.17
C SER A 497 -4.62 34.26 -4.77
N ASN A 498 -5.23 35.18 -4.03
CA ASN A 498 -5.42 36.57 -4.49
C ASN A 498 -4.16 37.45 -4.33
N ASP A 499 -3.15 36.97 -3.60
CA ASP A 499 -1.88 37.67 -3.34
C ASP A 499 -0.79 37.37 -4.40
N GLY A 500 -1.13 36.63 -5.46
CA GLY A 500 -0.20 36.25 -6.52
C GLY A 500 0.66 35.02 -6.21
N GLY A 501 0.40 34.30 -5.12
CA GLY A 501 0.96 32.97 -4.86
C GLY A 501 0.54 31.92 -5.90
N PRO A 502 1.30 30.82 -6.05
CA PRO A 502 0.96 29.75 -6.99
C PRO A 502 -0.36 29.09 -6.61
N ASP A 503 -1.14 28.72 -7.63
CA ASP A 503 -2.33 27.92 -7.40
C ASP A 503 -1.96 26.50 -6.93
N ASN A 504 -2.72 25.95 -6.00
CA ASN A 504 -2.49 24.64 -5.43
C ASN A 504 -3.65 23.70 -5.78
N ASP A 505 -3.35 22.58 -6.42
CA ASP A 505 -4.35 21.55 -6.67
C ASP A 505 -4.70 20.84 -5.35
N MET A 506 -5.99 20.60 -5.15
CA MET A 506 -6.47 19.82 -4.02
C MET A 506 -6.24 18.33 -4.29
N GLN A 507 -5.86 17.64 -3.24
CA GLN A 507 -5.62 16.20 -3.19
C GLN A 507 -6.66 15.57 -2.26
N GLU A 508 -7.01 14.31 -2.50
CA GLU A 508 -7.91 13.53 -1.64
C GLU A 508 -9.25 14.22 -1.31
N VAL A 509 -9.83 14.94 -2.28
CA VAL A 509 -11.09 15.66 -2.06
C VAL A 509 -12.23 14.67 -1.81
N SER A 510 -12.80 14.73 -0.62
CA SER A 510 -13.87 13.84 -0.19
C SER A 510 -15.00 14.64 0.45
N TYR A 511 -16.24 14.27 0.13
CA TYR A 511 -17.42 14.82 0.79
C TYR A 511 -18.35 13.69 1.22
N VAL A 512 -18.43 13.47 2.53
CA VAL A 512 -19.22 12.39 3.14
C VAL A 512 -19.95 12.95 4.37
N ASN A 513 -21.26 12.70 4.48
CA ASN A 513 -22.07 13.08 5.65
C ASN A 513 -21.98 14.56 6.08
N GLY A 514 -21.81 15.49 5.12
CA GLY A 514 -21.71 16.93 5.42
C GLY A 514 -20.30 17.42 5.73
N THR A 515 -19.31 16.53 5.79
CA THR A 515 -17.90 16.86 6.02
C THR A 515 -17.15 16.86 4.69
N LEU A 516 -16.46 17.96 4.39
CA LEU A 516 -15.56 18.11 3.25
C LEU A 516 -14.11 18.05 3.77
N SER A 517 -13.32 17.13 3.21
CA SER A 517 -11.89 16.99 3.50
C SER A 517 -11.07 17.01 2.21
N PHE A 518 -9.87 17.58 2.26
CA PHE A 518 -8.89 17.55 1.19
C PHE A 518 -7.51 17.90 1.75
N SER A 519 -6.44 17.55 1.05
CA SER A 519 -5.09 18.05 1.33
C SER A 519 -4.55 18.89 0.19
N PHE A 520 -3.57 19.74 0.44
CA PHE A 520 -2.81 20.43 -0.59
C PHE A 520 -1.40 20.73 -0.06
N SER A 521 -0.44 20.84 -0.96
CA SER A 521 0.95 21.12 -0.58
C SER A 521 1.32 22.56 -0.92
N ILE A 522 2.02 23.23 -0.02
CA ILE A 522 2.65 24.53 -0.29
C ILE A 522 4.19 24.40 -0.24
N ASP A 523 4.88 25.27 -0.95
CA ASP A 523 6.32 25.44 -0.79
C ASP A 523 6.59 26.43 0.36
N ALA A 524 7.23 25.94 1.42
CA ALA A 524 7.70 26.75 2.54
C ALA A 524 9.23 26.69 2.61
N GLY A 525 9.90 27.57 1.85
CA GLY A 525 11.36 27.72 1.90
C GLY A 525 12.14 26.61 1.20
N GLY A 526 11.60 26.06 0.10
CA GLY A 526 12.20 24.97 -0.68
C GLY A 526 11.85 23.57 -0.16
N GLN A 527 10.93 23.48 0.80
CA GLN A 527 10.38 22.23 1.30
C GLN A 527 8.88 22.19 1.04
N SER A 528 8.40 21.10 0.43
CA SER A 528 6.97 20.87 0.25
C SER A 528 6.35 20.48 1.60
N VAL A 529 5.34 21.25 2.02
CA VAL A 529 4.62 21.04 3.27
C VAL A 529 3.18 20.73 2.92
N GLU A 530 2.71 19.55 3.32
CA GLU A 530 1.32 19.14 3.15
C GLU A 530 0.44 19.73 4.26
N LEU A 531 -0.68 20.33 3.86
CA LEU A 531 -1.75 20.81 4.72
C LEU A 531 -2.96 19.92 4.50
N VAL A 532 -3.56 19.44 5.59
CA VAL A 532 -4.81 18.68 5.55
C VAL A 532 -5.93 19.56 6.09
N VAL A 533 -6.96 19.77 5.27
CA VAL A 533 -8.15 20.56 5.60
C VAL A 533 -9.32 19.62 5.83
N THR A 534 -10.02 19.80 6.95
CA THR A 534 -11.25 19.05 7.24
C THR A 534 -12.25 19.96 7.91
N GLY A 535 -13.49 19.96 7.43
CA GLY A 535 -14.52 20.87 7.92
C GLY A 535 -15.93 20.47 7.55
N THR A 536 -16.90 21.16 8.14
CA THR A 536 -18.34 20.92 7.89
C THR A 536 -18.92 21.95 6.95
N VAL A 537 -19.75 21.49 6.01
CA VAL A 537 -20.45 22.34 5.05
C VAL A 537 -21.90 22.52 5.48
N THR A 538 -22.26 23.75 5.86
CA THR A 538 -23.64 24.11 6.26
C THR A 538 -24.19 25.17 5.31
N GLY A 539 -25.02 24.74 4.35
CA GLY A 539 -25.60 25.63 3.34
C GLY A 539 -24.53 26.21 2.42
N LYS A 540 -24.25 27.51 2.56
CA LYS A 540 -23.20 28.23 1.80
C LYS A 540 -21.92 28.49 2.61
N GLN A 541 -21.82 27.96 3.83
CA GLN A 541 -20.67 28.14 4.69
C GLN A 541 -19.89 26.84 4.83
N TYR A 542 -18.57 26.94 4.79
CA TYR A 542 -17.62 25.88 5.07
C TYR A 542 -16.73 26.34 6.22
N ASP A 543 -16.90 25.69 7.37
CA ASP A 543 -16.09 25.92 8.57
C ASP A 543 -15.16 24.74 8.74
N ALA A 544 -13.85 25.00 8.64
CA ALA A 544 -12.83 23.98 8.55
C ALA A 544 -11.63 24.27 9.44
N GLU A 545 -10.87 23.22 9.70
CA GLU A 545 -9.62 23.26 10.41
C GLU A 545 -8.50 22.82 9.44
N VAL A 546 -7.45 23.63 9.35
CA VAL A 546 -6.27 23.33 8.54
C VAL A 546 -5.17 22.87 9.47
N SER A 547 -4.71 21.65 9.28
CA SER A 547 -3.64 21.05 10.06
C SER A 547 -2.35 20.95 9.26
N VAL A 548 -1.25 21.39 9.87
CA VAL A 548 0.09 21.31 9.27
C VAL A 548 0.96 20.40 10.13
N SER A 549 1.12 19.16 9.67
CA SER A 549 1.76 18.08 10.44
C SER A 549 3.25 18.33 10.71
N ALA A 550 3.95 19.05 9.81
CA ALA A 550 5.36 19.41 9.97
C ALA A 550 5.62 20.41 11.12
N PHE A 551 4.64 21.25 11.48
CA PHE A 551 4.82 22.35 12.43
C PHE A 551 3.91 22.28 13.67
N ASN A 552 3.07 21.24 13.79
CA ASN A 552 2.11 21.08 14.89
C ASN A 552 1.24 22.33 15.08
N PHE A 553 0.78 22.87 13.96
CA PHE A 553 0.00 24.09 13.88
C PHE A 553 -1.37 23.75 13.29
N SER A 554 -2.41 24.25 13.93
CA SER A 554 -3.77 24.20 13.41
C SER A 554 -4.37 25.59 13.45
N THR A 555 -5.10 25.93 12.40
CA THR A 555 -5.72 27.25 12.23
C THR A 555 -7.07 27.10 11.54
N PRO A 556 -8.08 27.92 11.89
CA PRO A 556 -9.36 27.89 11.21
C PRO A 556 -9.22 28.34 9.75
N LEU A 557 -10.00 27.71 8.88
CA LEU A 557 -10.30 28.16 7.54
C LEU A 557 -11.81 28.28 7.41
N THR A 558 -12.26 29.45 6.96
CA THR A 558 -13.67 29.67 6.64
C THR A 558 -13.81 29.94 5.15
N ALA A 559 -14.84 29.39 4.51
CA ALA A 559 -15.14 29.69 3.13
C ALA A 559 -16.64 29.88 2.89
N THR A 560 -17.00 30.85 2.06
CA THR A 560 -18.39 31.11 1.66
C THR A 560 -18.58 30.82 0.18
N LYS A 561 -19.63 30.07 -0.17
CA LYS A 561 -19.95 29.71 -1.55
C LYS A 561 -20.38 30.95 -2.35
N ASP A 562 -19.74 31.18 -3.50
CA ASP A 562 -20.07 32.27 -4.41
C ASP A 562 -21.44 32.01 -5.06
N ASP A 563 -22.26 33.05 -5.18
CA ASP A 563 -23.47 32.98 -6.00
C ASP A 563 -23.08 32.93 -7.47
N GLY A 564 -23.48 31.87 -8.18
CA GLY A 564 -22.98 31.50 -9.50
C GLY A 564 -23.00 32.66 -10.52
N GLN A 565 -21.91 32.79 -11.27
CA GLN A 565 -21.90 33.39 -12.61
C GLN A 565 -21.97 32.31 -13.67
#